data_AF-A0A016TNE2-F1
#
_entry.id   AF-A0A016TNE2-F1
#
_cell.length_a   1.000
_cell.length_b   1.000
_cell.length_c   1.000
_cell.angle_alpha   90.00
_cell.angle_beta   90.00
_cell.angle_gamma   90.00
#
_symmetry.space_group_name_H-M   'P 1'
#
loop_
_entity.id
_entity.type
_entity.pdbx_description
1 polymer ?
#
loop_
_entity_poly.entity_id
_entity_poly.type
_entity_poly.pdbx_seq_one_letter_code
_entity_poly.pdbx_strand_id
1 'polypeptide(L)'
;MVPCYVTNVDPDWSIIMASSNILLEHEVMIAPLLFRKDKARLLLSNPTSVPKVIYKDQKLTEAIPVLELPDGTIIEPPQRF
;
A
#
# COMPACT_ATOMS: atom_id res chain seq x y z
N MET A 1 10.17 -2.10 -6.90
CA MET A 1 9.23 -1.20 -6.20
C MET A 1 8.65 -0.22 -7.20
N VAL A 2 7.33 -0.08 -7.22
CA VAL A 2 6.60 0.81 -8.14
C VAL A 2 6.17 2.06 -7.36
N PRO A 3 6.46 3.29 -7.85
CA PRO A 3 5.98 4.51 -7.22
C PRO A 3 4.46 4.61 -7.33
N CYS A 4 3.81 5.07 -6.28
CA CYS A 4 2.37 5.29 -6.24
C CYS A 4 2.05 6.50 -5.36
N TYR A 5 0.76 6.77 -5.20
CA TYR A 5 0.25 7.75 -4.25
C TYR A 5 -0.96 7.15 -3.55
N VAL A 6 -1.29 7.69 -2.37
CA VAL A 6 -2.48 7.31 -1.63
C VAL A 6 -3.51 8.42 -1.78
N THR A 7 -4.75 8.07 -2.10
CA THR A 7 -5.89 8.99 -2.16
C THR A 7 -6.53 9.14 -0.78
N ASN A 8 -7.15 10.28 -0.50
CA ASN A 8 -7.87 10.54 0.77
C ASN A 8 -6.98 10.40 2.03
N VAL A 9 -5.73 10.85 1.94
CA VAL A 9 -4.78 10.82 3.07
C VAL A 9 -5.12 11.93 4.06
N ASP A 10 -5.30 11.55 5.32
CA ASP A 10 -5.38 12.52 6.41
C ASP A 10 -4.00 13.15 6.68
N PRO A 11 -3.90 14.48 6.86
CA PRO A 11 -2.66 15.16 7.24
C PRO A 11 -1.96 14.58 8.47
N ASP A 12 -2.68 13.95 9.39
CA ASP A 12 -2.12 13.38 10.63
C ASP A 12 -1.51 11.99 10.43
N TRP A 13 -1.74 11.35 9.28
CA TRP A 13 -1.14 10.05 9.00
C TRP A 13 0.36 10.18 8.76
N SER A 14 1.15 9.34 9.45
CA SER A 14 2.60 9.28 9.30
C SER A 14 3.03 8.04 8.52
N ILE A 15 2.52 6.88 8.93
CA ILE A 15 2.83 5.57 8.37
C ILE A 15 1.54 4.92 7.88
N ILE A 16 1.66 4.29 6.72
CA ILE A 16 0.56 3.64 6.02
C ILE A 16 0.96 2.20 5.75
N MET A 17 0.04 1.28 6.01
CA MET A 17 0.14 -0.11 5.60
C MET A 17 -0.67 -0.32 4.33
N ALA A 18 0.01 -0.73 3.25
CA ALA A 18 -0.68 -1.27 2.09
C ALA A 18 -1.01 -2.75 2.33
N SER A 19 -2.27 -3.11 2.10
CA SER A 19 -2.73 -4.49 2.19
C SER A 19 -2.17 -5.33 1.05
N SER A 20 -1.96 -6.61 1.33
CA SER A 20 -1.72 -7.59 0.27
C SER A 20 -2.94 -7.67 -0.62
N ASN A 21 -2.71 -7.77 -1.92
CA ASN A 21 -3.79 -7.95 -2.89
C ASN A 21 -3.26 -8.67 -4.12
N ILE A 22 -4.17 -9.32 -4.84
CA ILE A 22 -3.94 -9.74 -6.22
C ILE A 22 -4.73 -8.79 -7.09
N LEU A 23 -4.06 -8.07 -7.97
CA LEU A 23 -4.73 -7.26 -8.98
C LEU A 23 -5.36 -8.23 -9.99
N LEU A 24 -6.60 -8.65 -9.73
CA LEU A 24 -7.26 -9.81 -10.34
C LEU A 24 -7.25 -9.80 -11.87
N GLU A 25 -7.37 -8.63 -12.49
CA GLU A 25 -7.33 -8.48 -13.95
C GLU A 25 -5.95 -8.84 -14.56
N HIS A 26 -4.89 -8.82 -13.75
CA HIS A 26 -3.51 -8.89 -14.22
C HIS A 26 -2.68 -10.01 -13.58
N GLU A 27 -3.23 -10.75 -12.61
CA GLU A 27 -2.51 -11.76 -11.81
C GLU A 27 -1.24 -11.22 -11.15
N VAL A 28 -1.14 -9.89 -11.00
CA VAL A 28 -0.01 -9.22 -10.36
C VAL A 28 -0.23 -9.25 -8.85
N MET A 29 0.76 -9.76 -8.13
CA MET A 29 0.73 -9.87 -6.68
C MET A 29 1.32 -8.60 -6.06
N ILE A 30 0.64 -8.05 -5.05
CA ILE A 30 1.09 -6.92 -4.25
C ILE A 30 1.45 -7.45 -2.86
N ALA A 31 2.71 -7.29 -2.46
CA ALA A 31 3.15 -7.65 -1.13
C ALA A 31 2.70 -6.59 -0.11
N PRO A 32 2.35 -7.01 1.13
CA PRO A 32 2.05 -6.05 2.19
C PRO A 32 3.30 -5.23 2.52
N LEU A 33 3.14 -3.93 2.75
CA LEU A 33 4.27 -3.03 2.98
C LEU A 33 3.87 -1.84 3.85
N LEU A 34 4.77 -1.47 4.76
CA LEU A 34 4.72 -0.21 5.48
C LEU A 34 5.55 0.85 4.76
N PHE A 35 4.99 2.05 4.60
CA PHE A 35 5.70 3.20 4.06
C PHE A 35 5.24 4.50 4.71
N ARG A 36 6.12 5.51 4.65
CA ARG A 36 5.75 6.88 5.03
C ARG A 36 4.88 7.49 3.94
N LYS A 37 3.88 8.29 4.32
CA LYS A 37 2.93 8.88 3.36
C LYS A 37 3.57 9.67 2.22
N ASP A 38 4.72 10.31 2.47
CA ASP A 38 5.49 11.11 1.50
C ASP A 38 6.36 10.27 0.56
N LYS A 39 6.46 8.95 0.81
CA LYS A 39 7.30 8.00 0.08
C LYS A 39 6.52 6.74 -0.31
N ALA A 40 5.27 6.92 -0.72
CA ALA A 40 4.40 5.82 -1.14
C ALA A 40 5.00 5.00 -2.29
N ARG A 41 5.17 3.71 -2.05
CA ARG A 41 5.68 2.73 -3.01
C ARG A 41 5.06 1.37 -2.72
N LEU A 42 4.92 0.54 -3.75
CA LEU A 42 4.45 -0.83 -3.62
C LEU A 42 5.47 -1.84 -4.15
N LEU A 43 5.42 -3.05 -3.61
CA LEU A 43 6.17 -4.20 -4.09
C LEU A 43 5.24 -5.09 -4.90
N LEU A 44 5.49 -5.14 -6.20
CA LEU A 44 4.69 -5.89 -7.16
C LEU A 44 5.52 -7.02 -7.75
N SER A 45 4.90 -8.18 -7.87
CA SER A 45 5.45 -9.37 -8.54
C SER A 45 4.51 -9.78 -9.66
N ASN A 46 5.06 -9.91 -10.87
CA ASN A 46 4.35 -10.53 -11.98
C ASN A 46 4.83 -11.98 -12.11
N PRO A 47 4.05 -12.97 -11.63
CA PRO A 47 4.43 -14.38 -11.70
C PRO A 47 4.28 -14.97 -13.12
N THR A 48 3.74 -14.21 -14.07
CA THR A 48 3.45 -14.67 -15.42
C THR A 48 4.60 -14.34 -16.39
N SER A 49 4.64 -15.03 -17.53
CA SER A 49 5.58 -14.74 -18.62
C SER A 49 5.13 -13.56 -19.50
N VAL A 50 3.93 -13.04 -19.29
CA VAL A 50 3.33 -11.98 -20.11
C VAL A 50 3.56 -10.61 -19.43
N PRO A 51 4.11 -9.61 -20.13
CA PRO A 51 4.22 -8.26 -19.58
C PRO A 51 2.85 -7.70 -19.19
N LYS A 52 2.78 -7.08 -18.01
CA LYS A 52 1.58 -6.40 -17.51
C LYS A 52 1.85 -4.91 -17.43
N VAL A 53 0.90 -4.11 -17.91
CA VAL A 53 0.97 -2.64 -17.89
C VAL A 53 0.14 -2.14 -16.71
N ILE A 54 0.70 -1.22 -15.94
CA ILE A 54 0.01 -0.52 -14.87
C ILE A 54 -0.19 0.91 -15.30
N TYR A 55 -1.44 1.36 -15.27
CA TYR A 55 -1.78 2.70 -15.70
C TYR A 55 -1.70 3.68 -14.53
N LYS A 56 -1.45 4.94 -14.87
CA LYS A 56 -1.59 6.04 -13.92
C LYS A 56 -3.04 6.09 -13.42
N ASP A 57 -3.21 6.38 -12.14
CA ASP A 57 -4.49 6.50 -11.45
C ASP A 57 -5.31 5.18 -11.34
N GLN A 58 -4.72 4.04 -11.74
CA GLN A 58 -5.29 2.72 -11.48
C GLN A 58 -5.25 2.39 -9.99
N LYS A 59 -6.39 1.97 -9.43
CA LYS A 59 -6.44 1.49 -8.04
C LYS A 59 -5.72 0.14 -7.94
N LEU A 60 -4.67 0.08 -7.10
CA LEU A 60 -3.82 -1.11 -6.95
C LEU A 60 -4.18 -1.93 -5.71
N THR A 61 -4.30 -1.28 -4.55
CA THR A 61 -4.62 -1.93 -3.27
C THR A 61 -5.28 -0.93 -2.32
N GLU A 62 -5.77 -1.44 -1.19
CA GLU A 62 -6.19 -0.61 -0.07
C GLU A 62 -4.99 -0.25 0.81
N ALA A 63 -5.09 0.90 1.47
CA ALA A 63 -4.07 1.38 2.38
C ALA A 63 -4.73 1.89 3.65
N ILE A 64 -4.23 1.46 4.80
CA ILE A 64 -4.74 1.88 6.10
C ILE A 64 -3.65 2.63 6.89
N PRO A 65 -4.00 3.68 7.66
CA PRO A 65 -3.06 4.28 8.59
C PRO A 65 -2.69 3.27 9.67
N VAL A 66 -1.47 3.40 10.20
CA VAL A 66 -1.01 2.64 11.38
C VAL A 66 -0.23 3.54 12.32
N LEU A 67 -0.14 3.14 13.59
CA LEU A 67 0.64 3.84 14.61
C LEU A 67 1.93 3.08 14.88
N GLU A 68 3.06 3.79 14.84
CA GLU A 68 4.34 3.29 15.33
C GLU A 68 4.52 3.72 16.78
N LEU A 69 4.66 2.74 17.66
CA LEU A 69 4.91 2.94 19.08
C LEU A 69 6.40 3.21 19.33
N PRO A 70 6.78 3.80 20.48
CA PRO A 70 8.18 4.10 20.79
C PRO A 70 9.12 2.90 20.83
N ASP A 71 8.58 1.69 21.01
CA ASP A 71 9.32 0.43 20.99
C ASP A 71 9.49 -0.14 19.57
N GLY A 72 9.02 0.58 18.54
CA GLY A 72 9.09 0.20 17.13
C GLY A 72 7.99 -0.78 16.70
N THR A 73 7.03 -1.09 17.58
CA THR A 73 5.88 -1.92 17.20
C THR A 73 4.86 -1.12 16.40
N ILE A 74 4.14 -1.80 15.51
CA ILE A 74 3.14 -1.19 14.64
C ILE A 74 1.77 -1.73 15.03
N ILE A 75 0.82 -0.84 15.28
CA ILE A 75 -0.56 -1.20 15.64
C ILE A 75 -1.56 -0.55 14.69
N GLU A 76 -2.70 -1.19 14.52
CA GLU A 76 -3.85 -0.57 13.87
C GLU A 76 -4.38 0.59 14.73
N PRO A 77 -4.77 1.72 14.14
CA PRO A 77 -5.35 2.81 14.89
C PRO A 77 -6.72 2.38 15.45
N PRO A 78 -7.09 2.84 16.65
CA PRO A 78 -8.38 2.51 17.24
C PRO A 78 -9.50 2.98 16.30
N GLN A 79 -10.41 2.06 15.95
CA GLN A 79 -11.58 2.39 15.14
C GLN A 79 -12.42 3.43 15.91
N ARG A 80 -12.57 4.63 15.35
CA ARG A 80 -13.52 5.61 15.87
C ARG A 80 -14.92 5.15 15.45
N PHE A 81 -15.73 4.73 16.42
CA PHE A 81 -17.15 4.44 16.26
C PHE A 81 -17.97 5.73 16.08
#